data_AF-A0A2D5FLX0-F1
#
_entry.id   AF-A0A2D5FLX0-F1
#
_cell.length_a   1.000
_cell.length_b   1.000
_cell.length_c   1.000
_cell.angle_alpha   90.00
_cell.angle_beta   90.00
_cell.angle_gamma   90.00
#
_symmetry.space_group_name_H-M   'P 1'
#
loop_
_entity.id
_entity.type
_entity.pdbx_description
1 polymer ?
#
loop_
_entity_poly.entity_id
_entity_poly.type
_entity_poly.pdbx_seq_one_letter_code
_entity_poly.pdbx_strand_id
1 'polypeptide(L)' 'MSFISERVRVSVAIKAAVLLALGACTQKEPTEAQRKQCFDRYIREHQAEYPVETLKKTAALKCYS' A
#
# COMPACT_ATOMS: atom_id res chain seq x y z
N MET A 1 -14.44 38.93 -24.08
CA MET A 1 -13.86 37.60 -24.37
C MET A 1 -13.09 37.14 -23.14
N SER A 2 -13.74 36.44 -22.19
CA SER A 2 -13.08 36.08 -20.92
C SER A 2 -13.32 34.63 -20.46
N PHE A 3 -13.97 33.79 -21.26
CA PHE A 3 -14.42 32.46 -20.84
C PHE A 3 -13.43 31.31 -21.10
N ILE A 4 -12.26 31.59 -21.69
CA ILE A 4 -11.28 30.54 -22.06
C ILE A 4 -10.30 30.26 -20.91
N SER A 5 -10.03 31.24 -20.04
CA SER A 5 -8.99 31.15 -19.00
C SER A 5 -9.37 30.25 -17.81
N GLU A 6 -10.66 30.10 -17.51
CA GLU A 6 -11.14 29.33 -16.36
C GLU A 6 -11.18 27.82 -16.62
N ARG A 7 -11.53 27.40 -17.85
CA ARG A 7 -11.61 25.97 -18.21
C ARG A 7 -10.26 25.27 -18.20
N VAL A 8 -9.18 26.00 -18.51
CA VAL A 8 -7.83 25.44 -18.54
C VAL A 8 -7.33 25.12 -17.12
N ARG A 9 -7.66 25.96 -16.12
CA ARG A 9 -7.24 25.75 -14.73
C ARG A 9 -7.90 24.53 -14.08
N VAL A 10 -9.19 24.32 -14.34
CA VAL A 10 -9.92 23.15 -13.83
C VAL A 10 -9.40 21.85 -14.46
N SER A 11 -9.05 21.88 -15.74
CA SER A 11 -8.52 20.73 -16.48
C SER A 11 -7.17 20.24 -15.95
N VAL A 12 -6.30 21.16 -15.50
CA VAL A 12 -4.98 20.83 -14.95
C VAL A 12 -5.08 20.31 -13.51
N ALA A 13 -5.97 20.87 -12.70
CA ALA A 13 -6.19 20.42 -11.32
C ALA A 13 -6.70 18.97 -11.24
N ILE A 14 -7.58 18.57 -12.17
CA ILE A 14 -8.11 17.20 -12.23
C ILE A 14 -7.01 16.20 -12.63
N LYS A 15 -6.13 16.56 -13.58
CA LYS A 15 -5.00 15.69 -13.97
C LYS A 15 -3.98 15.52 -12.85
N ALA A 16 -3.74 16.56 -12.05
CA ALA A 16 -2.87 16.48 -10.87
C ALA A 16 -3.46 15.58 -9.77
N ALA A 17 -4.78 15.63 -9.53
CA ALA A 17 -5.44 14.76 -8.55
C ALA A 17 -5.40 13.27 -8.95
N VAL A 18 -5.54 12.96 -10.25
CA VAL A 18 -5.39 11.58 -10.76
C VAL A 18 -3.95 11.09 -10.65
N LEU A 19 -2.95 11.94 -10.89
CA LEU A 19 -1.53 11.61 -10.67
C LEU A 19 -1.18 11.41 -9.18
N LEU A 20 -1.81 12.16 -8.27
CA LEU A 20 -1.66 11.96 -6.82
C LEU A 20 -2.34 10.66 -6.33
N ALA A 21 -3.47 10.28 -6.91
CA ALA A 21 -4.11 8.99 -6.63
C ALA A 21 -3.29 7.80 -7.18
N LEU A 22 -2.61 7.98 -8.31
CA LEU A 22 -1.72 6.96 -8.90
C LEU A 22 -0.34 6.91 -8.23
N GLY A 23 0.13 8.02 -7.64
CA GLY A 23 1.38 8.09 -6.86
C GLY A 23 1.31 7.34 -5.52
N ALA A 24 0.12 7.01 -5.03
CA ALA A 24 -0.10 6.14 -3.88
C ALA A 24 -0.05 4.64 -4.23
N CYS A 25 0.11 4.29 -5.51
CA CYS A 25 0.36 2.92 -5.99
C CYS A 25 1.80 2.73 -6.47
N THR A 26 2.77 3.49 -5.96
CA THR A 26 4.15 3.00 -5.98
C THR A 26 4.21 1.80 -5.05
N GLN A 27 4.05 0.60 -5.61
CA GLN A 27 4.56 -0.66 -5.06
C GLN A 27 6.08 -0.50 -4.88
N LYS A 28 6.50 0.30 -3.89
CA LYS A 28 7.82 0.13 -3.32
C LYS A 28 7.74 -1.22 -2.64
N GLU A 29 8.58 -2.16 -3.10
CA GLU A 29 8.78 -3.41 -2.39
C GLU A 29 8.92 -3.10 -0.90
N PRO A 30 8.14 -3.78 -0.04
CA PRO A 30 8.15 -3.49 1.38
C PRO A 30 9.57 -3.61 1.89
N THR A 31 10.02 -2.64 2.70
CA THR A 31 11.36 -2.74 3.30
C THR A 31 11.43 -3.96 4.22
N GLU A 32 12.63 -4.50 4.46
CA GLU A 32 12.82 -5.60 5.44
C GLU A 32 12.14 -5.32 6.78
N ALA A 33 12.17 -4.07 7.24
CA ALA A 33 11.50 -3.65 8.48
C ALA A 33 9.96 -3.81 8.39
N GLN A 34 9.36 -3.45 7.26
CA GLN A 34 7.92 -3.60 7.03
C GLN A 34 7.52 -5.08 6.89
N ARG A 35 8.35 -5.90 6.22
CA ARG A 35 8.14 -7.34 6.11
C ARG A 35 8.17 -8.02 7.47
N LYS A 36 9.15 -7.66 8.32
CA LYS A 36 9.23 -8.15 9.70
C LYS A 36 8.02 -7.73 10.53
N GLN A 37 7.57 -6.49 10.41
CA GLN A 37 6.38 -6.01 11.12
C GLN A 37 5.10 -6.76 10.69
N CYS A 38 4.97 -7.06 9.39
CA CYS A 38 3.90 -7.90 8.87
C CYS A 38 3.95 -9.31 9.48
N PHE A 39 5.14 -9.91 9.52
CA PHE A 39 5.37 -11.24 10.08
C PHE A 39 4.99 -11.32 11.57
N ASP A 40 5.49 -10.39 12.38
CA ASP A 40 5.23 -10.36 13.83
C ASP A 40 3.74 -10.12 14.12
N ARG A 41 3.08 -9.26 13.34
CA ARG A 41 1.63 -9.03 13.45
C ARG A 41 0.84 -10.30 13.13
N TYR A 42 1.16 -10.98 12.04
CA TYR A 42 0.45 -12.18 11.60
C TYR A 42 0.52 -13.31 12.64
N ILE A 43 1.69 -13.50 13.26
CA ILE A 43 1.83 -14.49 14.34
C ILE A 43 0.98 -14.09 15.54
N ARG A 44 1.04 -12.82 15.99
CA ARG A 44 0.25 -12.37 17.15
C ARG A 44 -1.26 -12.52 16.96
N GLU A 45 -1.76 -12.27 15.75
CA GLU A 45 -3.19 -12.34 15.44
C GLU A 45 -3.70 -13.79 15.39
N HIS A 46 -2.88 -14.73 14.91
CA HIS A 46 -3.32 -16.10 14.66
C HIS A 46 -2.73 -17.16 15.61
N GLN A 47 -1.83 -16.79 16.52
CA GLN A 47 -1.20 -17.72 17.48
C GLN A 47 -2.18 -18.40 18.43
N ALA A 48 -3.37 -17.82 18.61
CA ALA A 48 -4.44 -18.41 19.42
C ALA A 48 -5.16 -19.56 18.68
N GLU A 49 -5.16 -19.54 17.35
CA GLU A 49 -5.88 -20.52 16.50
C GLU A 49 -4.96 -21.60 15.95
N TYR A 50 -3.69 -21.28 15.68
CA TYR A 50 -2.76 -22.19 15.04
C TYR A 50 -1.41 -22.23 15.76
N PRO A 51 -0.72 -23.39 15.73
CA PRO A 51 0.63 -23.48 16.25
C PRO A 51 1.56 -22.53 15.48
N VAL A 52 2.43 -21.85 16.24
CA VAL A 52 3.34 -20.81 15.75
C VAL A 52 4.19 -21.30 14.56
N GLU A 53 4.62 -22.56 14.55
CA GLU A 53 5.39 -23.15 13.45
C GLU A 53 4.64 -23.15 12.10
N THR A 54 3.32 -23.30 12.12
CA THR A 54 2.49 -23.21 10.91
C THR A 54 2.33 -21.75 10.48
N LEU A 55 2.14 -20.85 11.45
CA LEU A 55 2.01 -19.42 11.20
C LEU A 55 3.28 -18.81 10.62
N LYS A 56 4.47 -19.22 11.08
CA LYS A 56 5.76 -18.77 10.53
C LYS A 56 5.86 -19.07 9.04
N LYS A 57 5.46 -20.26 8.60
CA LYS A 57 5.48 -20.65 7.18
C LYS A 57 4.51 -19.81 6.36
N THR A 58 3.29 -19.62 6.84
CA THR A 58 2.27 -18.81 6.15
C THR A 58 2.60 -17.32 6.15
N ALA A 59 3.15 -16.80 7.24
CA ALA A 59 3.60 -15.42 7.37
C ALA A 59 4.79 -15.14 6.46
N ALA A 60 5.75 -16.06 6.34
CA ALA A 60 6.84 -15.94 5.38
C ALA A 60 6.31 -15.84 3.95
N LEU A 61 5.36 -16.71 3.59
CA LEU A 61 4.72 -16.69 2.26
C LEU A 61 3.90 -15.42 1.98
N LYS A 62 3.29 -14.80 3.00
CA LYS A 62 2.45 -13.59 2.81
C LYS A 62 3.21 -12.27 2.92
N CYS A 63 4.27 -12.24 3.73
CA CYS A 63 4.97 -11.00 4.08
C CYS A 63 6.33 -10.86 3.38
N TYR A 64 6.88 -11.95 2.83
CA TYR A 64 8.16 -11.95 2.08
C TYR A 64 7.99 -12.37 0.61
N SER A 65 6.76 -12.35 0.08
CA SER A 65 6.45 -12.57 -1.34
C SER A 65 6.63 -11.34 -2.19
#